data_AF-A0A7K4J4J0-F1
#
_entry.id   AF-A0A7K4J4J0-F1
#
_cell.length_a   1.000
_cell.length_b   1.000
_cell.length_c   1.000
_cell.angle_alpha   90.00
_cell.angle_beta   90.00
_cell.angle_gamma   90.00
#
_symmetry.space_group_name_H-M   'P 1'
#
loop_
_entity.id
_entity.type
_entity.pdbx_description
1 polymer ?
#
loop_
_entity_poly.entity_id
_entity_poly.type
_entity_poly.pdbx_seq_one_letter_code
_entity_poly.pdbx_strand_id
1 'polypeptide(L)'
;VKVVVAGDQSYLSVVLRFFVEQLASKTPDWLNYLRFLLVPLGSHPLAKYLASVDNKYSTLFLDTAWRELFSRAEPPIADTVDIAGRVAQFIAGASLSHQLPISEAMLTYKQKSPDEDSCQKFVPFVGVSVLRG
;
A
#
# COMPACT_ATOMS: atom_id res chain seq x y z
N VAL A 1 -13.71 -3.47 10.93
CA VAL A 1 -13.48 -2.05 10.53
C VAL A 1 -12.68 -2.00 9.24
N LYS A 2 -13.05 -1.13 8.29
CA LYS A 2 -12.31 -0.91 7.05
C LYS A 2 -11.44 0.33 7.22
N VAL A 3 -10.13 0.20 6.96
CA VAL A 3 -9.14 1.27 7.04
C VAL A 3 -8.66 1.55 5.63
N VAL A 4 -8.99 2.71 5.09
CA VAL A 4 -8.56 3.11 3.75
C VAL A 4 -7.16 3.71 3.84
N VAL A 5 -6.23 3.17 3.08
CA VAL A 5 -4.85 3.64 2.97
C VAL A 5 -4.69 4.27 1.59
N ALA A 6 -4.86 5.58 1.52
CA ALA A 6 -4.71 6.34 0.28
C ALA A 6 -3.33 6.98 0.23
N GLY A 7 -2.45 6.48 -0.65
CA GLY A 7 -1.09 6.98 -0.77
C GLY A 7 -0.25 6.27 -1.81
N ASP A 8 0.99 6.72 -1.93
CA ASP A 8 2.02 6.08 -2.73
C ASP A 8 2.67 4.90 -1.98
N GLN A 9 3.65 4.26 -2.60
CA GLN A 9 4.41 3.17 -1.97
C GLN A 9 5.15 3.63 -0.69
N SER A 10 5.59 4.88 -0.63
CA SER A 10 6.29 5.43 0.54
C SER A 10 5.36 5.51 1.74
N TYR A 11 4.14 6.00 1.53
CA TYR A 11 3.10 6.07 2.56
C TYR A 11 2.70 4.68 3.05
N LEU A 12 2.51 3.71 2.14
CA LEU A 12 2.25 2.32 2.54
C LEU A 12 3.39 1.78 3.42
N SER A 13 4.64 2.10 3.11
CA SER A 13 5.79 1.67 3.91
C SER A 13 5.76 2.23 5.33
N VAL A 14 5.31 3.49 5.51
CA VAL A 14 5.10 4.08 6.84
C VAL A 14 3.97 3.36 7.59
N VAL A 15 2.85 3.08 6.91
CA VAL A 15 1.72 2.36 7.51
C VAL A 15 2.11 0.93 7.91
N LEU A 16 2.86 0.22 7.06
CA LEU A 16 3.38 -1.12 7.36
C LEU A 16 4.32 -1.10 8.56
N ARG A 17 5.19 -0.09 8.65
CA ARG A 17 6.07 0.07 9.81
C ARG A 17 5.27 0.25 11.10
N PHE A 18 4.30 1.14 11.11
CA PHE A 18 3.42 1.32 12.26
C PHE A 18 2.63 0.04 12.59
N PHE A 19 2.13 -0.66 11.57
CA PHE A 19 1.45 -1.93 11.75
C PHE A 19 2.33 -2.97 12.45
N VAL A 20 3.58 -3.12 12.02
CA VAL A 20 4.53 -4.06 12.63
C VAL A 20 4.90 -3.63 14.06
N GLU A 21 5.24 -2.36 14.27
CA GLU A 21 5.68 -1.85 15.57
C GLU A 21 4.56 -1.89 16.63
N GLN A 22 3.35 -1.50 16.27
CA GLN A 22 2.28 -1.24 17.24
C GLN A 22 1.19 -2.29 17.29
N LEU A 23 0.94 -2.94 16.15
CA LEU A 23 -0.22 -3.80 16.00
C LEU A 23 0.19 -5.27 15.97
N ALA A 24 1.21 -5.68 15.20
CA ALA A 24 1.56 -7.09 14.98
C ALA A 24 1.79 -7.91 16.26
N SER A 25 2.18 -7.27 17.38
CA SER A 25 2.37 -7.91 18.69
C SER A 25 1.09 -8.09 19.52
N LYS A 26 -0.05 -7.53 19.08
CA LYS A 26 -1.36 -7.64 19.75
C LYS A 26 -2.05 -8.97 19.41
N THR A 27 -3.08 -9.39 20.16
CA THR A 27 -3.77 -10.69 20.00
C THR A 27 -4.39 -10.94 18.62
N PRO A 28 -4.42 -12.17 18.06
CA PRO A 28 -4.87 -12.41 16.68
C PRO A 28 -6.26 -11.86 16.31
N ASP A 29 -7.14 -11.62 17.29
CA ASP A 29 -8.50 -11.14 17.07
C ASP A 29 -8.58 -9.76 16.40
N TRP A 30 -7.66 -8.83 16.71
CA TRP A 30 -7.66 -7.51 16.07
C TRP A 30 -7.19 -7.58 14.60
N LEU A 31 -6.33 -8.56 14.24
CA LEU A 31 -5.89 -8.78 12.85
C LEU A 31 -7.08 -9.12 11.96
N ASN A 32 -8.03 -9.90 12.49
CA ASN A 32 -9.25 -10.26 11.77
C ASN A 32 -10.31 -9.14 11.81
N TYR A 33 -10.19 -8.20 12.75
CA TYR A 33 -11.10 -7.07 12.90
C TYR A 33 -10.80 -5.94 11.91
N LEU A 34 -9.53 -5.69 11.60
CA LEU A 34 -9.11 -4.63 10.68
C LEU A 34 -8.97 -5.16 9.26
N ARG A 35 -9.50 -4.40 8.29
CA ARG A 35 -9.30 -4.67 6.86
C ARG A 35 -8.72 -3.43 6.21
N PHE A 36 -7.50 -3.54 5.71
CA PHE A 36 -6.84 -2.46 4.99
C PHE A 36 -7.26 -2.44 3.53
N LEU A 37 -7.66 -1.27 3.05
CA LEU A 37 -8.11 -1.02 1.68
C LEU A 37 -7.15 -0.04 1.03
N LEU A 38 -6.30 -0.53 0.13
CA LEU A 38 -5.31 0.30 -0.54
C LEU A 38 -5.96 1.14 -1.63
N VAL A 39 -5.74 2.45 -1.64
CA VAL A 39 -6.12 3.35 -2.73
C VAL A 39 -4.81 3.94 -3.29
N PRO A 40 -4.36 3.50 -4.48
CA PRO A 40 -3.03 3.82 -4.95
C PRO A 40 -2.99 5.24 -5.51
N LEU A 41 -2.13 6.08 -4.94
CA LEU A 41 -1.85 7.42 -5.45
C LEU A 41 -0.47 7.40 -6.11
N GLY A 42 -0.44 7.37 -7.44
CA GLY A 42 0.78 7.27 -8.23
C GLY A 42 1.28 5.83 -8.44
N SER A 43 2.59 5.66 -8.65
CA SER A 43 3.18 4.35 -8.94
C SER A 43 3.19 3.46 -7.71
N HIS A 44 2.47 2.33 -7.76
CA HIS A 44 2.30 1.45 -6.63
C HIS A 44 2.49 -0.03 -7.03
N PRO A 45 3.64 -0.67 -6.70
CA PRO A 45 3.92 -2.07 -7.04
C PRO A 45 2.84 -3.04 -6.56
N LEU A 46 2.39 -2.90 -5.30
CA LEU A 46 1.32 -3.73 -4.75
C LEU A 46 -0.02 -3.57 -5.48
N ALA A 47 -0.33 -2.38 -6.00
CA ALA A 47 -1.58 -2.16 -6.74
C ALA A 47 -1.64 -2.98 -8.03
N LYS A 48 -0.50 -3.23 -8.68
CA LYS A 48 -0.45 -4.12 -9.86
C LYS A 48 -0.81 -5.57 -9.49
N TYR A 49 -0.29 -6.05 -8.36
CA TYR A 49 -0.66 -7.38 -7.85
C TYR A 49 -2.15 -7.44 -7.50
N LEU A 50 -2.67 -6.45 -6.74
CA LEU A 50 -4.09 -6.40 -6.38
C LEU A 50 -5.00 -6.37 -7.61
N ALA A 51 -4.63 -5.59 -8.64
CA ALA A 51 -5.36 -5.57 -9.91
C ALA A 51 -5.35 -6.91 -10.65
N SER A 52 -4.34 -7.76 -10.44
CA SER A 52 -4.28 -9.09 -11.06
C SER A 52 -5.20 -10.11 -10.40
N VAL A 53 -5.58 -9.89 -9.13
CA VAL A 53 -6.43 -10.79 -8.35
C VAL A 53 -7.84 -10.23 -8.09
N ASP A 54 -8.05 -8.94 -8.34
CA ASP A 54 -9.33 -8.25 -8.20
C ASP A 54 -9.60 -7.33 -9.41
N ASN A 55 -10.50 -7.78 -10.28
CA ASN A 55 -10.90 -7.03 -11.48
C ASN A 55 -11.60 -5.71 -11.12
N LYS A 56 -12.37 -5.65 -10.04
CA LYS A 56 -13.06 -4.42 -9.62
C LYS A 56 -12.03 -3.39 -9.14
N TYR A 57 -11.03 -3.83 -8.36
CA TYR A 57 -9.90 -2.98 -7.99
C TYR A 57 -9.17 -2.45 -9.24
N SER A 58 -8.90 -3.32 -10.21
CA SER A 58 -8.26 -2.95 -11.49
C SER A 58 -9.04 -1.86 -12.21
N THR A 59 -10.35 -2.03 -12.41
CA THR A 59 -11.20 -1.04 -13.08
C THR A 59 -11.25 0.30 -12.33
N LEU A 60 -11.27 0.28 -11.01
CA LEU A 60 -11.37 1.51 -10.21
C LEU A 60 -10.09 2.33 -10.20
N PHE A 61 -8.92 1.70 -10.20
CA PHE A 61 -7.66 2.40 -9.86
C PHE A 61 -6.51 2.22 -10.85
N LEU A 62 -6.61 1.33 -11.83
CA LEU A 62 -5.52 1.09 -12.79
C LEU A 62 -5.81 1.61 -14.20
N ASP A 63 -6.95 2.27 -14.41
CA ASP A 63 -7.21 2.96 -15.67
C ASP A 63 -6.28 4.17 -15.88
N THR A 64 -6.20 4.63 -17.12
CA THR A 64 -5.33 5.75 -17.49
C THR A 64 -5.71 7.03 -16.77
N ALA A 65 -7.01 7.29 -16.59
CA ALA A 65 -7.52 8.49 -15.94
C ALA A 65 -7.05 8.61 -14.48
N TRP A 66 -7.16 7.54 -13.69
CA TRP A 66 -6.69 7.51 -12.31
C TRP A 66 -5.17 7.67 -12.22
N ARG A 67 -4.43 6.94 -13.07
CA ARG A 67 -2.97 6.99 -13.08
C ARG A 67 -2.44 8.38 -13.44
N GLU A 68 -3.00 9.01 -14.46
CA GLU A 68 -2.57 10.34 -14.89
C GLU A 68 -2.88 11.38 -13.83
N LEU A 69 -4.05 11.30 -13.19
CA LEU A 69 -4.47 12.19 -12.12
C LEU A 69 -3.43 12.22 -10.97
N PHE A 70 -3.00 11.05 -10.49
CA PHE A 70 -2.08 10.95 -9.37
C PHE A 70 -0.60 10.87 -9.75
N SER A 71 -0.27 11.01 -11.04
CA SER A 71 1.12 11.16 -11.50
C SER A 71 1.59 12.61 -11.59
N ARG A 72 0.65 13.56 -11.52
CA ARG A 72 0.93 15.01 -11.65
C ARG A 72 1.26 15.61 -10.29
N ALA A 73 2.18 16.55 -10.28
CA ALA A 73 2.49 17.34 -9.08
C ALA A 73 1.45 18.42 -8.81
N GLU A 74 0.81 18.93 -9.87
CA GLU A 74 -0.21 19.96 -9.80
C GLU A 74 -1.62 19.35 -9.81
N PRO A 75 -2.58 19.96 -9.08
CA PRO A 75 -3.97 19.51 -9.11
C PRO A 75 -4.55 19.65 -10.52
N PRO A 76 -5.47 18.76 -10.93
CA PRO A 76 -6.14 18.88 -12.21
C PRO A 76 -6.97 20.18 -12.27
N ILE A 77 -7.00 20.80 -13.45
CA ILE A 77 -7.75 22.06 -13.69
C ILE A 77 -9.27 21.80 -13.74
N ALA A 78 -9.68 20.55 -13.97
CA ALA A 78 -11.08 20.12 -13.97
C ALA A 78 -11.22 18.75 -13.32
N ASP A 79 -12.33 18.54 -12.62
CA ASP A 79 -12.70 17.27 -12.00
C ASP A 79 -13.21 16.29 -13.08
N THR A 80 -12.27 15.62 -13.76
CA THR A 80 -12.57 14.64 -14.80
C THR A 80 -12.74 13.22 -14.26
N VAL A 81 -12.36 12.98 -13.00
CA VAL A 81 -12.39 11.67 -12.34
C VAL A 81 -13.22 11.77 -11.07
N ASP A 82 -14.26 10.93 -10.98
CA ASP A 82 -15.07 10.80 -9.76
C ASP A 82 -14.31 10.01 -8.67
N ILE A 83 -13.41 10.70 -7.95
CA ILE A 83 -12.59 10.12 -6.89
C ILE A 83 -13.48 9.56 -5.77
N ALA A 84 -14.45 10.36 -5.31
CA ALA A 84 -15.31 10.01 -4.20
C ALA A 84 -16.17 8.78 -4.52
N GLY A 85 -16.78 8.74 -5.71
CA GLY A 85 -17.56 7.61 -6.17
C GLY A 85 -16.73 6.34 -6.31
N ARG A 86 -15.51 6.42 -6.88
CA ARG A 86 -14.62 5.26 -6.99
C ARG A 86 -14.23 4.70 -5.62
N VAL A 87 -13.84 5.57 -4.68
CA VAL A 87 -13.50 5.16 -3.31
C VAL A 87 -14.71 4.58 -2.59
N ALA A 88 -15.89 5.19 -2.71
CA ALA A 88 -17.13 4.67 -2.12
C ALA A 88 -17.49 3.29 -2.70
N GLN A 89 -17.38 3.11 -4.01
CA GLN A 89 -17.61 1.82 -4.69
C GLN A 89 -16.61 0.75 -4.25
N PHE A 90 -15.36 1.12 -4.01
CA PHE A 90 -14.34 0.22 -3.48
C PHE A 90 -14.67 -0.21 -2.05
N ILE A 91 -14.95 0.75 -1.16
CA ILE A 91 -15.31 0.48 0.24
C ILE A 91 -16.55 -0.42 0.30
N ALA A 92 -17.60 -0.11 -0.46
CA ALA A 92 -18.83 -0.91 -0.50
C ALA A 92 -18.58 -2.31 -1.05
N GLY A 93 -17.72 -2.43 -2.07
CA GLY A 93 -17.40 -3.70 -2.73
C GLY A 93 -16.42 -4.61 -2.00
N ALA A 94 -15.65 -4.09 -1.04
CA ALA A 94 -14.61 -4.84 -0.35
C ALA A 94 -15.20 -5.89 0.61
N SER A 95 -15.49 -7.08 0.08
CA SER A 95 -16.02 -8.25 0.81
C SER A 95 -14.95 -9.31 1.07
N LEU A 96 -14.07 -9.54 0.09
CA LEU A 96 -12.94 -10.46 0.16
C LEU A 96 -11.70 -9.77 0.77
N SER A 97 -10.90 -10.53 1.52
CA SER A 97 -9.62 -10.06 2.05
C SER A 97 -8.49 -10.96 1.54
N HIS A 98 -7.48 -10.34 0.94
CA HIS A 98 -6.28 -11.03 0.51
C HIS A 98 -5.26 -11.00 1.65
N GLN A 99 -4.81 -12.18 2.08
CA GLN A 99 -3.75 -12.29 3.07
C GLN A 99 -2.41 -12.08 2.37
N LEU A 100 -1.76 -10.98 2.71
CA LEU A 100 -0.48 -10.58 2.13
C LEU A 100 0.62 -10.82 3.16
N PRO A 101 1.68 -11.59 2.83
CA PRO A 101 2.76 -11.82 3.78
C PRO A 101 3.54 -10.51 3.98
N ILE A 102 3.80 -10.18 5.25
CA ILE A 102 4.67 -9.08 5.64
C ILE A 102 5.99 -9.68 6.10
N SER A 103 7.08 -9.23 5.48
CA SER A 103 8.45 -9.60 5.81
C SER A 103 9.26 -8.36 6.15
N GLU A 104 10.43 -8.53 6.76
CA GLU A 104 11.34 -7.42 7.08
C GLU A 104 12.69 -7.60 6.40
N ALA A 105 13.20 -6.51 5.80
CA ALA A 105 14.54 -6.45 5.25
C ALA A 105 15.47 -5.78 6.26
N MET A 106 16.58 -6.43 6.61
CA MET A 106 17.63 -5.82 7.42
C MET A 106 18.56 -4.99 6.54
N LEU A 107 18.47 -3.67 6.66
CA LEU A 107 19.37 -2.73 6.00
C LEU A 107 20.54 -2.41 6.92
N THR A 108 21.76 -2.64 6.43
CA THR A 108 22.99 -2.24 7.12
C THR A 108 23.54 -1.00 6.44
N TYR A 109 23.73 0.08 7.20
CA TYR A 109 24.33 1.32 6.70
C TYR A 109 25.56 1.70 7.51
N LYS A 110 26.63 2.12 6.83
CA LYS A 110 27.81 2.73 7.43
C LYS A 110 27.76 4.23 7.17
N GLN A 111 27.79 5.04 8.23
CA GLN A 111 27.97 6.48 8.07
C GLN A 111 29.34 6.78 7.45
N LYS A 112 29.46 7.93 6.78
CA LYS A 112 30.70 8.34 6.08
C LYS A 112 31.85 8.71 7.03
N SER A 113 31.60 8.76 8.33
CA SER A 113 32.56 8.99 9.41
C SER A 113 33.29 7.68 9.75
N PRO A 114 34.64 7.67 9.78
CA PRO A 114 35.43 6.47 10.06
C PRO A 114 35.29 5.93 11.49
N ASP A 115 34.71 6.70 12.42
CA ASP A 115 34.57 6.37 13.85
C ASP A 115 33.15 5.92 14.26
N GLU A 116 32.18 5.80 13.34
CA GLU A 116 30.83 5.34 13.69
C GLU A 116 30.58 3.87 13.33
N ASP A 117 30.05 3.13 14.30
CA ASP A 117 29.60 1.75 14.12
C ASP A 117 28.50 1.64 13.06
N SER A 118 28.44 0.50 12.37
CA SER A 118 27.39 0.25 11.39
C SER A 118 26.04 0.10 12.07
N CYS A 119 25.03 0.83 11.59
CA CYS A 119 23.65 0.70 12.09
C CYS A 119 22.88 -0.35 11.26
N GLN A 120 22.07 -1.15 11.94
CA GLN A 120 21.12 -2.08 11.34
C GLN A 120 19.70 -1.55 11.53
N LYS A 121 18.89 -1.60 10.48
CA LYS A 121 17.47 -1.22 10.51
C LYS A 121 16.62 -2.25 9.80
N PHE A 122 15.59 -2.74 10.47
CA PHE A 122 14.55 -3.57 9.85
C PHE A 122 13.53 -2.68 9.14
N VAL A 123 13.23 -2.99 7.88
CA VAL A 123 12.24 -2.29 7.05
C VAL A 123 11.19 -3.29 6.60
N PRO A 124 9.93 -3.17 7.05
CA PRO A 124 8.88 -4.08 6.63
C PRO A 124 8.43 -3.81 5.20
N PHE A 125 8.09 -4.89 4.50
CA PHE A 125 7.57 -4.86 3.14
C PHE A 125 6.57 -6.00 2.93
N VAL A 126 5.69 -5.83 1.94
CA VAL A 126 4.76 -6.87 1.52
C VAL A 126 5.42 -7.75 0.45
N GLY A 127 5.50 -9.05 0.70
CA GLY A 127 5.96 -10.02 -0.28
C GLY A 127 4.88 -10.32 -1.31
N VAL A 128 5.07 -9.93 -2.56
CA VAL A 128 4.21 -10.33 -3.68
C VAL A 128 4.95 -11.26 -4.62
N SER A 129 4.48 -12.50 -4.76
CA SER A 129 4.98 -13.43 -5.78
C SER A 129 4.23 -13.17 -7.08
N VAL A 130 4.86 -12.44 -8.01
CA VAL A 130 4.36 -12.41 -9.39
C VAL A 130 4.90 -13.67 -10.06
N LEU A 131 4.05 -14.69 -10.21
CA LEU A 131 4.36 -15.83 -11.08
C LEU A 131 4.59 -15.26 -12.48
N ARG A 132 5.85 -15.19 -12.91
CA ARG A 132 6.18 -14.91 -14.31
C ARG A 132 5.85 -16.18 -15.08
N GLY A 133 4.72 -16.15 -15.81
CA GLY A 133 4.39 -17.13 -16.84
C GLY A 133 5.25 -16.97 -18.07
#